data_AF-A0A1A8BEI6-F1
#
_entry.id   AF-A0A1A8BEI6-F1
#
_cell.length_a   1.000
_cell.length_b   1.000
_cell.length_c   1.000
_cell.angle_alpha   90.00
_cell.angle_beta   90.00
_cell.angle_gamma   90.00
#
_symmetry.space_group_name_H-M   'P 1'
#
loop_
_entity.id
_entity.type
_entity.pdbx_description
1 polymer ?
#
loop_
_entity_poly.entity_id
_entity_poly.type
_entity_poly.pdbx_seq_one_letter_code
_entity_poly.pdbx_strand_id
1 'polypeptide(L)'
;SQQCRAAESTVSRVTDPSLHGKSILQSTFSDGHCFRPDFDISVIKDKTVIETAAEPDKNPETEKQNVEMQTFLLAYLTAKMENNTTKFKAEAEERIFQGIQEEMRLHNEVKEKKRQYLLAEKRRLMNEMLDLQIEILTPVAKAAKEFTNNYKGFATAVDATRHELPIKNFYINGDGREFLDKAEAYLKETETLLLECSQGDPMENSTSLDCLRDMKIKSKEISQQLSGTFSELQELSSLVCRHSVYSQQAMEEEQLGSSRTRELFCLKH
;
A
#
# COMPACT_ATOMS: atom_id res chain seq x y z
N SER A 1 6.98 -49.49 23.75
CA SER A 1 6.76 -48.07 24.07
C SER A 1 5.98 -47.39 22.97
N GLN A 2 4.91 -46.71 23.40
CA GLN A 2 4.11 -45.69 22.73
C GLN A 2 3.50 -45.93 21.34
N GLN A 3 2.17 -45.95 21.41
CA GLN A 3 1.15 -45.91 20.37
C GLN A 3 0.43 -44.56 20.52
N CYS A 4 0.30 -43.77 19.45
CA CYS A 4 -0.61 -42.61 19.36
C CYS A 4 -1.11 -42.56 17.90
N ARG A 5 -2.28 -43.11 17.57
CA ARG A 5 -3.67 -42.58 17.67
C ARG A 5 -3.90 -41.23 16.97
N ALA A 6 -4.74 -41.32 15.95
CA ALA A 6 -5.38 -40.24 15.20
C ALA A 6 -6.37 -39.44 16.06
N ALA A 7 -6.56 -38.17 15.67
CA ALA A 7 -7.73 -37.39 16.00
C ALA A 7 -8.12 -36.53 14.79
N GLU A 8 -9.18 -36.96 14.11
CA GLU A 8 -10.01 -36.13 13.24
C GLU A 8 -10.78 -35.15 14.11
N SER A 9 -10.87 -33.89 13.70
CA SER A 9 -11.87 -32.95 14.24
C SER A 9 -12.46 -32.12 13.11
N THR A 10 -13.63 -32.58 12.70
CA THR A 10 -14.70 -31.86 12.02
C THR A 10 -14.89 -30.43 12.53
N VAL A 11 -14.97 -29.45 11.63
CA VAL A 11 -15.61 -28.16 11.92
C VAL A 11 -16.88 -28.05 11.10
N SER A 12 -17.98 -27.99 11.83
CA SER A 12 -19.35 -27.82 11.36
C SER A 12 -19.63 -26.39 10.89
N ARG A 13 -20.50 -26.36 9.89
CA ARG A 13 -21.14 -25.29 9.12
C ARG A 13 -21.83 -24.12 9.91
N VAL A 14 -21.70 -22.92 9.33
CA VAL A 14 -22.76 -22.01 8.78
C VAL A 14 -23.55 -21.03 9.70
N THR A 15 -23.48 -19.73 9.31
CA THR A 15 -24.41 -18.57 9.50
C THR A 15 -24.72 -18.07 10.92
N ASP A 16 -24.86 -16.78 11.24
CA ASP A 16 -24.72 -15.46 10.60
C ASP A 16 -24.77 -14.39 11.74
N PRO A 17 -24.94 -13.06 11.54
CA PRO A 17 -24.14 -12.03 12.20
C PRO A 17 -24.91 -11.26 13.30
N SER A 18 -24.25 -10.20 13.79
CA SER A 18 -24.71 -9.18 14.76
C SER A 18 -24.39 -9.48 16.22
N LEU A 19 -23.40 -8.77 16.75
CA LEU A 19 -23.50 -8.06 18.03
C LEU A 19 -22.28 -7.15 18.22
N HIS A 20 -22.51 -5.84 18.06
CA HIS A 20 -21.95 -4.78 18.91
C HIS A 20 -20.53 -5.00 19.47
N GLY A 21 -19.52 -4.95 18.60
CA GLY A 21 -18.12 -4.78 18.98
C GLY A 21 -17.87 -3.32 19.36
N LYS A 22 -18.04 -3.02 20.65
CA LYS A 22 -17.72 -1.73 21.28
C LYS A 22 -16.30 -1.31 20.91
N SER A 23 -16.14 -0.06 20.46
CA SER A 23 -14.84 0.57 20.29
C SER A 23 -14.09 0.54 21.63
N ILE A 24 -12.94 -0.13 21.65
CA ILE A 24 -11.97 0.03 22.73
C ILE A 24 -10.80 0.78 22.11
N LEU A 25 -11.00 2.08 21.91
CA LEU A 25 -9.88 3.00 21.81
C LEU A 25 -9.45 3.25 23.26
N GLN A 26 -8.43 2.50 23.70
CA GLN A 26 -7.71 2.83 24.93
C GLN A 26 -7.02 4.16 24.71
N SER A 27 -7.67 5.21 25.21
CA SER A 27 -7.12 6.54 25.31
C SER A 27 -6.02 6.54 26.36
N THR A 28 -4.78 6.78 25.94
CA THR A 28 -3.71 7.23 26.85
C THR A 28 -3.82 8.74 27.02
N PHE A 29 -4.87 9.21 27.68
CA PHE A 29 -4.75 10.45 28.44
C PHE A 29 -4.12 10.07 29.77
N SER A 30 -2.82 10.33 29.88
CA SER A 30 -2.16 10.40 31.18
C SER A 30 -2.84 11.50 31.98
N ASP A 31 -3.68 11.06 32.91
CA ASP A 31 -4.02 11.72 34.16
C ASP A 31 -2.76 12.32 34.79
N GLY A 32 -2.77 13.63 35.07
CA GLY A 32 -1.63 14.29 35.72
C GLY A 32 -1.55 15.79 35.52
N HIS A 33 -1.86 16.52 36.61
CA HIS A 33 -1.66 17.95 36.83
C HIS A 33 -2.75 18.91 36.34
N CYS A 34 -3.97 18.70 36.85
CA CYS A 34 -4.68 19.86 37.38
C CYS A 34 -3.81 20.43 38.52
N PHE A 35 -2.99 21.45 38.25
CA PHE A 35 -2.49 22.32 39.30
C PHE A 35 -3.69 23.08 39.87
N ARG A 36 -4.46 22.41 40.73
CA ARG A 36 -5.41 23.07 41.62
C ARG A 36 -4.53 23.76 42.67
N PRO A 37 -4.46 25.10 42.71
CA PRO A 37 -3.77 25.75 43.81
C PRO A 37 -4.55 25.40 45.07
N ASP A 38 -3.93 24.65 45.98
CA ASP A 38 -4.45 24.46 47.33
C ASP A 38 -4.29 25.81 48.04
N PHE A 39 -5.34 26.62 47.98
CA PHE A 39 -5.44 27.77 48.87
C PHE A 39 -5.78 27.23 50.26
N ASP A 40 -4.75 26.90 51.03
CA ASP A 40 -4.92 26.53 52.43
C ASP A 40 -5.22 27.80 53.25
N ILE A 41 -6.51 28.12 53.36
CA ILE A 41 -7.02 29.26 54.14
C ILE A 41 -6.92 28.97 55.66
N SER A 42 -6.45 27.78 56.06
CA SER A 42 -6.35 27.35 57.46
C SER A 42 -5.31 28.13 58.27
N VAL A 43 -4.41 28.86 57.61
CA VAL A 43 -3.40 29.73 58.25
C VAL A 43 -4.00 31.07 58.71
N ILE A 44 -5.20 31.44 58.24
CA ILE A 44 -5.96 32.58 58.78
C ILE A 44 -6.70 32.10 60.05
N LYS A 45 -5.93 31.74 61.07
CA LYS A 45 -6.42 31.47 62.43
C LYS A 45 -5.71 32.36 63.45
N ASP A 46 -5.36 33.58 63.06
CA ASP A 46 -5.17 34.65 64.02
C ASP A 46 -6.50 35.32 64.26
N LYS A 47 -6.92 35.27 65.52
CA LYS A 47 -8.12 35.89 66.09
C LYS A 47 -8.29 37.31 65.54
N THR A 48 -9.08 37.45 64.48
CA THR A 48 -9.76 38.72 64.21
C THR A 48 -10.89 38.80 65.23
N VAL A 49 -10.52 39.32 66.41
CA VAL A 49 -11.46 40.03 67.27
C VAL A 49 -12.16 41.00 66.32
N ILE A 50 -13.43 40.75 66.01
CA ILE A 50 -14.33 41.79 65.54
C ILE A 50 -14.54 42.66 66.78
N GLU A 51 -13.53 43.47 67.09
CA GLU A 51 -13.71 44.68 67.84
C GLU A 51 -14.66 45.46 66.95
N THR A 52 -15.89 45.65 67.42
CA THR A 52 -16.72 46.78 67.01
C THR A 52 -15.94 48.04 67.35
N ALA A 53 -14.92 48.33 66.55
CA ALA A 53 -14.29 49.62 66.48
C ALA A 53 -15.41 50.56 66.06
N ALA A 54 -15.77 51.47 66.95
CA ALA A 54 -16.60 52.62 66.64
C ALA A 54 -16.19 53.14 65.26
N GLU A 55 -17.17 53.33 64.36
CA GLU A 55 -16.98 53.95 63.05
C GLU A 55 -16.01 55.13 63.23
N PRO A 56 -14.75 55.03 62.78
CA PRO A 56 -13.92 56.21 62.69
C PRO A 56 -14.58 57.01 61.58
N ASP A 57 -14.85 58.29 61.81
CA ASP A 57 -15.42 59.20 60.82
C ASP A 57 -14.69 59.02 59.48
N LYS A 58 -15.27 58.17 58.61
CA LYS A 58 -14.58 57.68 57.42
C LYS A 58 -14.69 58.80 56.43
N ASN A 59 -13.58 59.51 56.19
CA ASN A 59 -13.55 60.48 55.12
C ASN A 59 -13.96 59.75 53.81
N PRO A 60 -15.09 60.13 53.17
CA PRO A 60 -15.58 59.48 51.96
C PRO A 60 -14.54 59.51 50.83
N GLU A 61 -13.57 60.44 50.86
CA GLU A 61 -12.46 60.48 49.91
C GLU A 61 -11.45 59.33 50.10
N THR A 62 -11.22 58.86 51.33
CA THR A 62 -10.27 57.76 51.61
C THR A 62 -10.84 56.41 51.19
N GLU A 63 -12.14 56.19 51.39
CA GLU A 63 -12.83 54.98 50.94
C GLU A 63 -12.93 54.94 49.41
N LYS A 64 -13.20 56.09 48.78
CA LYS A 64 -13.15 56.26 47.33
C LYS A 64 -11.76 55.97 46.75
N GLN A 65 -10.69 56.51 47.35
CA GLN A 65 -9.31 56.21 46.93
C GLN A 65 -8.97 54.73 47.07
N ASN A 66 -9.46 54.05 48.12
CA ASN A 66 -9.25 52.62 48.31
C ASN A 66 -9.95 51.81 47.21
N VAL A 67 -11.20 52.15 46.88
CA VAL A 67 -11.95 51.51 45.80
C VAL A 67 -11.30 51.75 44.44
N GLU A 68 -10.81 52.97 44.18
CA GLU A 68 -10.06 53.29 42.96
C GLU A 68 -8.76 52.48 42.85
N MET A 69 -7.98 52.37 43.94
CA MET A 69 -6.75 51.57 43.99
C MET A 69 -7.02 50.07 43.75
N GLN A 70 -8.05 49.52 44.38
CA GLN A 70 -8.45 48.12 44.20
C GLN A 70 -8.94 47.86 42.77
N THR A 71 -9.70 48.79 42.19
CA THR A 71 -10.17 48.71 40.81
C THR A 71 -9.00 48.75 39.84
N PHE A 72 -8.03 49.63 40.07
CA PHE A 72 -6.81 49.72 39.28
C PHE A 72 -5.99 48.42 39.35
N LEU A 73 -5.79 47.88 40.55
CA LEU A 73 -5.05 46.62 40.73
C LEU A 73 -5.75 45.46 40.03
N LEU A 74 -7.07 45.35 40.16
CA LEU A 74 -7.85 44.33 39.47
C LEU A 74 -7.76 44.48 37.95
N ALA A 75 -7.90 45.69 37.41
CA ALA A 75 -7.76 45.95 35.99
C ALA A 75 -6.37 45.59 35.47
N TYR A 76 -5.32 45.93 36.22
CA TYR A 76 -3.94 45.56 35.88
C TYR A 76 -3.73 44.04 35.88
N LEU A 77 -4.24 43.34 36.91
CA LEU A 77 -4.14 41.88 36.99
C LEU A 77 -4.90 41.20 35.85
N THR A 78 -6.12 41.65 35.55
CA THR A 78 -6.93 41.16 34.43
C THR A 78 -6.20 41.36 33.11
N ALA A 79 -5.71 42.57 32.82
CA ALA A 79 -4.96 42.87 31.60
C ALA A 79 -3.68 42.02 31.49
N LYS A 80 -2.96 41.81 32.60
CA LYS A 80 -1.75 40.97 32.63
C LYS A 80 -2.08 39.50 32.37
N MET A 81 -3.17 38.99 32.93
CA MET A 81 -3.63 37.62 32.70
C MET A 81 -4.08 37.42 31.25
N GLU A 82 -4.83 38.35 30.69
CA GLU A 82 -5.26 38.32 29.29
C GLU A 82 -4.07 38.36 28.33
N ASN A 83 -3.09 39.24 28.57
CA ASN A 83 -1.87 39.31 27.78
C ASN A 83 -1.04 38.02 27.84
N ASN A 84 -0.88 37.43 29.03
CA ASN A 84 -0.17 36.14 29.15
C ASN A 84 -0.96 35.01 28.47
N THR A 85 -2.28 34.99 28.62
CA THR A 85 -3.16 33.98 28.02
C THR A 85 -3.10 34.03 26.50
N THR A 86 -3.16 35.23 25.92
CA THR A 86 -3.04 35.41 24.46
C THR A 86 -1.67 34.95 23.94
N LYS A 87 -0.58 35.29 24.64
CA LYS A 87 0.76 34.80 24.30
C LYS A 87 0.84 33.27 24.34
N PHE A 88 0.37 32.63 25.41
CA PHE A 88 0.43 31.17 25.53
C PHE A 88 -0.47 30.46 24.52
N LYS A 89 -1.62 31.04 24.18
CA LYS A 89 -2.48 30.53 23.11
C LYS A 89 -1.77 30.57 21.76
N ALA A 90 -1.17 31.70 21.39
CA ALA A 90 -0.43 31.84 20.14
C ALA A 90 0.74 30.84 20.06
N GLU A 91 1.50 30.68 21.14
CA GLU A 91 2.61 29.72 21.19
C GLU A 91 2.13 28.27 21.12
N ALA A 92 0.99 27.93 21.74
CA ALA A 92 0.40 26.60 21.65
C ALA A 92 -0.12 26.31 20.23
N GLU A 93 -0.80 27.27 19.60
CA GLU A 93 -1.28 27.15 18.21
C GLU A 93 -0.11 26.93 17.24
N GLU A 94 0.98 27.70 17.39
CA GLU A 94 2.18 27.54 16.56
C GLU A 94 2.80 26.15 16.73
N ARG A 95 2.95 25.65 17.96
CA ARG A 95 3.49 24.30 18.20
C ARG A 95 2.60 23.20 17.63
N ILE A 96 1.27 23.32 17.76
CA ILE A 96 0.33 22.36 17.19
C ILE A 96 0.44 22.37 15.66
N PHE A 97 0.51 23.55 15.05
CA PHE A 97 0.64 23.68 13.60
C PHE A 97 1.93 23.02 13.08
N GLN A 98 3.07 23.27 13.73
CA GLN A 98 4.34 22.62 13.41
C GLN A 98 4.25 21.08 13.54
N GLY A 99 3.60 20.59 14.60
CA GLY A 99 3.39 19.15 14.81
C GLY A 99 2.55 18.51 13.70
N ILE A 100 1.47 19.18 13.27
CA ILE A 100 0.61 18.71 12.17
C ILE A 100 1.40 18.68 10.84
N GLN A 101 2.20 19.72 10.57
CA GLN A 101 3.00 19.79 9.36
C GLN A 101 4.04 18.66 9.30
N GLU A 102 4.69 18.37 10.43
CA GLU A 102 5.67 17.30 10.53
C GLU A 102 5.02 15.91 10.42
N GLU A 103 3.86 15.70 11.04
CA GLU A 103 3.09 14.45 10.91
C GLU A 103 2.73 14.20 9.44
N MET A 104 2.20 15.20 8.73
CA MET A 104 1.88 15.07 7.31
C MET A 104 3.12 14.74 6.46
N ARG A 105 4.27 15.36 6.77
CA ARG A 105 5.53 15.09 6.09
C ARG A 105 5.95 13.62 6.26
N LEU A 106 5.96 13.14 7.50
CA LEU A 106 6.32 11.76 7.83
C LEU A 106 5.33 10.76 7.23
N HIS A 107 4.03 11.07 7.26
CA HIS A 107 2.99 10.23 6.68
C HIS A 107 3.20 10.03 5.17
N ASN A 108 3.50 11.13 4.46
CA ASN A 108 3.81 11.08 3.03
C ASN A 108 5.10 10.28 2.76
N GLU A 109 6.14 10.45 3.58
CA GLU A 109 7.38 9.68 3.45
C GLU A 109 7.14 8.18 3.64
N VAL A 110 6.41 7.78 4.67
CA VAL A 110 6.06 6.37 4.94
C VAL A 110 5.27 5.78 3.77
N LYS A 111 4.28 6.52 3.25
CA LYS A 111 3.47 6.08 2.10
C LYS A 111 4.35 5.85 0.88
N GLU A 112 5.28 6.76 0.61
CA GLU A 112 6.19 6.66 -0.53
C GLU A 112 7.19 5.51 -0.36
N LYS A 113 7.78 5.35 0.82
CA LYS A 113 8.67 4.23 1.14
C LYS A 113 7.95 2.88 1.02
N LYS A 114 6.71 2.78 1.50
CA LYS A 114 5.88 1.58 1.35
C LYS A 114 5.64 1.24 -0.13
N ARG A 115 5.31 2.25 -0.94
CA ARG A 115 5.14 2.09 -2.40
C ARG A 115 6.42 1.57 -3.06
N GLN A 116 7.56 2.17 -2.73
CA GLN A 116 8.87 1.76 -3.27
C GLN A 116 9.21 0.32 -2.89
N TYR A 117 9.03 -0.04 -1.62
CA TYR A 117 9.26 -1.39 -1.12
C TYR A 117 8.40 -2.42 -1.86
N LEU A 118 7.09 -2.19 -1.97
CA LEU A 118 6.18 -3.11 -2.66
C LEU A 118 6.55 -3.28 -4.14
N LEU A 119 7.00 -2.21 -4.80
CA LEU A 119 7.46 -2.27 -6.18
C LEU A 119 8.75 -3.10 -6.31
N ALA A 120 9.71 -2.88 -5.41
CA ALA A 120 10.97 -3.62 -5.39
C ALA A 120 10.74 -5.11 -5.14
N GLU A 121 9.85 -5.45 -4.19
CA GLU A 121 9.52 -6.83 -3.87
C GLU A 121 8.84 -7.56 -5.04
N LYS A 122 7.88 -6.90 -5.72
CA LYS A 122 7.29 -7.46 -6.94
C LYS A 122 8.32 -7.69 -8.04
N ARG A 123 9.29 -6.79 -8.22
CA ARG A 123 10.37 -6.97 -9.19
C ARG A 123 11.28 -8.14 -8.81
N ARG A 124 11.62 -8.27 -7.52
CA ARG A 124 12.43 -9.39 -7.01
C ARG A 124 11.77 -10.73 -7.33
N LEU A 125 10.49 -10.89 -6.96
CA LEU A 125 9.74 -12.12 -7.21
C LEU A 125 9.62 -12.46 -8.70
N MET A 126 9.41 -11.45 -9.55
CA MET A 126 9.37 -11.63 -11.00
C MET A 126 10.72 -12.10 -11.56
N ASN A 127 11.82 -11.53 -11.08
CA ASN A 127 13.16 -11.94 -11.49
C ASN A 127 13.47 -13.38 -11.03
N GLU A 128 13.11 -13.74 -9.80
CA GLU A 128 13.28 -15.12 -9.29
C GLU A 128 12.50 -16.14 -10.13
N MET A 129 11.28 -15.80 -10.56
CA MET A 129 10.52 -16.64 -11.47
C MET A 129 11.17 -16.75 -12.86
N LEU A 130 11.74 -15.66 -13.38
CA LEU A 130 12.46 -15.68 -14.65
C LEU A 130 13.73 -16.53 -14.55
N ASP A 131 14.48 -16.44 -13.45
CA ASP A 131 15.66 -17.26 -13.21
C ASP A 131 15.30 -18.74 -13.17
N LEU A 132 14.20 -19.11 -12.50
CA LEU A 132 13.68 -20.47 -12.50
C LEU A 132 13.26 -20.95 -13.90
N GLN A 133 12.60 -20.09 -14.68
CA GLN A 133 12.25 -20.40 -16.08
C GLN A 133 13.50 -20.62 -16.93
N ILE A 134 14.53 -19.79 -16.76
CA ILE A 134 15.81 -19.95 -17.45
C ILE A 134 16.46 -21.28 -17.05
N GLU A 135 16.48 -21.62 -15.77
CA GLU A 135 17.04 -22.88 -15.27
C GLU A 135 16.34 -24.10 -15.89
N ILE A 136 15.00 -24.10 -15.93
CA ILE A 136 14.19 -25.19 -16.49
C ILE A 136 14.33 -25.28 -18.02
N LEU A 137 14.36 -24.14 -18.72
CA LEU A 137 14.38 -24.11 -20.18
C LEU A 137 15.78 -24.32 -20.77
N THR A 138 16.84 -24.04 -20.01
CA THR A 138 18.23 -24.16 -20.50
C THR A 138 18.57 -25.58 -20.98
N PRO A 139 18.26 -26.66 -20.24
CA PRO A 139 18.46 -28.03 -20.72
C PRO A 139 17.66 -28.35 -21.98
N VAL A 140 16.41 -27.89 -22.07
CA VAL A 140 15.55 -28.11 -23.25
C VAL A 140 16.12 -27.41 -24.48
N ALA A 141 16.57 -26.16 -24.32
CA ALA A 141 17.24 -25.42 -25.38
C ALA A 141 18.52 -26.11 -25.86
N LYS A 142 19.29 -26.67 -24.92
CA LYS A 142 20.50 -27.46 -25.24
C LYS A 142 20.15 -28.74 -26.02
N ALA A 143 19.16 -29.50 -25.55
CA ALA A 143 18.70 -30.73 -26.20
C ALA A 143 18.14 -30.46 -27.61
N ALA A 144 17.35 -29.40 -27.78
CA ALA A 144 16.82 -29.00 -29.08
C ALA A 144 17.93 -28.64 -30.08
N LYS A 145 18.99 -27.97 -29.60
CA LYS A 145 20.17 -27.64 -30.41
C LYS A 145 20.94 -28.91 -30.82
N GLU A 146 21.16 -29.83 -29.89
CA GLU A 146 21.80 -31.12 -30.18
C GLU A 146 20.99 -31.96 -31.17
N PHE A 147 19.68 -32.07 -30.97
CA PHE A 147 18.75 -32.72 -31.91
C PHE A 147 18.84 -32.12 -33.32
N THR A 148 18.83 -30.79 -33.42
CA THR A 148 18.95 -30.10 -34.71
C THR A 148 20.26 -30.42 -35.43
N ASN A 149 21.37 -30.48 -34.68
CA ASN A 149 22.67 -30.84 -35.25
C ASN A 149 22.72 -32.29 -35.70
N ASN A 150 22.18 -33.20 -34.90
CA ASN A 150 22.09 -34.63 -35.24
C ASN A 150 21.22 -34.85 -36.47
N TYR A 151 20.07 -34.17 -36.55
CA TYR A 151 19.18 -34.24 -37.70
C TYR A 151 19.87 -33.73 -38.98
N LYS A 152 20.63 -32.63 -38.90
CA LYS A 152 21.44 -32.16 -40.03
C LYS A 152 22.46 -33.20 -40.47
N GLY A 153 23.18 -33.80 -39.52
CA GLY A 153 24.14 -34.87 -39.82
C GLY A 153 23.48 -36.08 -40.47
N PHE A 154 22.31 -36.50 -39.96
CA PHE A 154 21.52 -37.57 -40.55
C PHE A 154 21.05 -37.22 -41.96
N ALA A 155 20.49 -36.03 -42.18
CA ALA A 155 20.06 -35.57 -43.50
C ALA A 155 21.22 -35.57 -44.50
N THR A 156 22.41 -35.12 -44.09
CA THR A 156 23.61 -35.18 -44.93
C THR A 156 24.04 -36.61 -45.24
N ALA A 157 23.97 -37.54 -44.28
CA ALA A 157 24.28 -38.94 -44.50
C ALA A 157 23.27 -39.63 -45.46
N VAL A 158 21.98 -39.31 -45.33
CA VAL A 158 20.93 -39.76 -46.25
C VAL A 158 21.15 -39.20 -47.64
N ASP A 159 21.52 -37.92 -47.76
CA ASP A 159 21.81 -37.30 -49.05
C ASP A 159 23.05 -37.90 -49.71
N ALA A 160 24.12 -38.12 -48.94
CA ALA A 160 25.32 -38.81 -49.40
C ALA A 160 25.01 -40.23 -49.88
N THR A 161 24.23 -41.00 -49.12
CA THR A 161 23.84 -42.36 -49.55
C THR A 161 22.95 -42.32 -50.79
N ARG A 162 22.00 -41.38 -50.90
CA ARG A 162 21.20 -41.16 -52.13
C ARG A 162 22.07 -40.90 -53.36
N HIS A 163 23.17 -40.17 -53.21
CA HIS A 163 24.08 -39.88 -54.31
C HIS A 163 25.06 -41.02 -54.61
N GLU A 164 25.53 -41.76 -53.61
CA GLU A 164 26.44 -42.88 -53.80
C GLU A 164 25.77 -44.18 -54.26
N LEU A 165 24.53 -44.44 -53.85
CA LEU A 165 23.77 -45.67 -54.15
C LEU A 165 23.62 -45.95 -55.66
N PRO A 166 23.28 -44.96 -56.51
CA PRO A 166 23.18 -45.17 -57.96
C PRO A 166 24.55 -45.33 -58.64
N ILE A 167 25.62 -44.83 -58.04
CA ILE A 167 26.98 -44.82 -58.63
C ILE A 167 27.69 -46.15 -58.35
N LYS A 168 27.46 -46.72 -57.17
CA LYS A 168 27.97 -48.05 -56.80
C LYS A 168 26.88 -49.07 -57.10
N ASN A 169 26.97 -49.78 -58.23
CA ASN A 169 26.17 -50.99 -58.45
C ASN A 169 26.48 -51.99 -57.32
N PHE A 170 25.67 -51.98 -56.26
CA PHE A 170 25.86 -52.86 -55.12
C PHE A 170 25.52 -54.29 -55.53
N TYR A 171 26.53 -55.14 -55.54
CA TYR A 171 26.32 -56.58 -55.48
C TYR A 171 25.83 -56.92 -54.07
N ILE A 172 24.53 -57.14 -53.93
CA ILE A 172 23.95 -57.65 -52.68
C ILE A 172 24.48 -59.08 -52.52
N ASN A 173 25.41 -59.29 -51.59
CA ASN A 173 25.85 -60.63 -51.23
C ASN A 173 24.72 -61.31 -50.44
N GLY A 174 23.95 -62.17 -51.10
CA GLY A 174 22.81 -62.90 -50.54
C GLY A 174 21.52 -62.66 -51.32
N ASP A 175 20.40 -63.24 -50.87
CA ASP A 175 19.09 -63.02 -51.49
C ASP A 175 18.62 -61.58 -51.23
N GLY A 176 18.44 -60.80 -52.29
CA GLY A 176 17.99 -59.41 -52.21
C GLY A 176 16.62 -59.24 -51.54
N ARG A 177 15.79 -60.29 -51.54
CA ARG A 177 14.52 -60.30 -50.80
C ARG A 177 14.73 -60.25 -49.28
N GLU A 178 15.64 -61.06 -48.74
CA GLU A 178 15.89 -61.09 -47.29
C GLU A 178 16.41 -59.74 -46.76
N PHE A 179 17.18 -59.01 -47.57
CA PHE A 179 17.62 -57.66 -47.21
C PHE A 179 16.46 -56.68 -47.17
N LEU A 180 15.60 -56.70 -48.19
CA LEU A 180 14.41 -55.83 -48.26
C LEU A 180 13.44 -56.14 -47.13
N ASP A 181 13.22 -57.42 -46.81
CA ASP A 181 12.35 -57.84 -45.71
C ASP A 181 12.86 -57.32 -44.35
N LYS A 182 14.18 -57.36 -44.12
CA LYS A 182 14.80 -56.79 -42.90
C LYS A 182 14.69 -55.26 -42.87
N ALA A 183 14.93 -54.58 -44.00
CA ALA A 183 14.81 -53.13 -44.08
C ALA A 183 13.36 -52.66 -43.83
N GLU A 184 12.37 -53.38 -44.39
CA GLU A 184 10.95 -53.11 -44.15
C GLU A 184 10.58 -53.34 -42.68
N ALA A 185 11.10 -54.40 -42.06
CA ALA A 185 10.88 -54.67 -40.63
C ALA A 185 11.40 -53.52 -39.74
N TYR A 186 12.62 -53.02 -39.98
CA TYR A 186 13.16 -51.87 -39.23
C TYR A 186 12.37 -50.59 -39.48
N LEU A 187 11.92 -50.35 -40.71
CA LEU A 187 11.09 -49.18 -41.03
C LEU A 187 9.75 -49.23 -40.29
N LYS A 188 9.09 -50.40 -40.26
CA LYS A 188 7.87 -50.59 -39.47
C LYS A 188 8.10 -50.41 -37.98
N GLU A 189 9.22 -50.90 -37.45
CA GLU A 189 9.60 -50.70 -36.05
C GLU A 189 9.75 -49.19 -35.73
N THR A 190 10.46 -48.43 -36.58
CA THR A 190 10.58 -46.98 -36.40
C THR A 190 9.25 -46.23 -36.55
N GLU A 191 8.37 -46.67 -37.44
CA GLU A 191 7.02 -46.12 -37.58
C GLU A 191 6.21 -46.35 -36.30
N THR A 192 6.27 -47.55 -35.72
CA THR A 192 5.59 -47.85 -34.44
C THR A 192 6.15 -47.02 -33.29
N LEU A 193 7.47 -46.86 -33.18
CA LEU A 193 8.08 -46.02 -32.15
C LEU A 193 7.72 -44.54 -32.30
N LEU A 194 7.67 -44.02 -33.53
CA LEU A 194 7.22 -42.65 -33.80
C LEU A 194 5.73 -42.47 -33.45
N LEU A 195 4.91 -43.48 -33.73
CA LEU A 195 3.51 -43.49 -33.35
C LEU A 195 3.35 -43.45 -31.82
N GLU A 196 4.12 -44.25 -31.09
CA GLU A 196 4.16 -44.24 -29.61
C GLU A 196 4.64 -42.91 -29.05
N CYS A 197 5.67 -42.29 -29.64
CA CYS A 197 6.12 -40.95 -29.25
C CYS A 197 5.06 -39.87 -29.54
N SER A 198 4.24 -40.06 -30.57
CA SER A 198 3.13 -39.16 -30.93
C SER A 198 1.84 -39.41 -30.14
N GLN A 199 1.74 -40.56 -29.46
CA GLN A 199 0.62 -40.94 -28.58
C GLN A 199 0.73 -40.35 -27.16
N GLY A 200 1.64 -39.42 -26.90
CA GLY A 200 1.48 -38.53 -25.75
C GLY A 200 0.12 -37.83 -25.87
N ASP A 201 -0.71 -37.89 -24.81
CA ASP A 201 -2.15 -37.60 -24.88
C ASP A 201 -2.44 -36.27 -25.63
N PRO A 202 -2.98 -36.33 -26.87
CA PRO A 202 -3.34 -35.12 -27.60
C PRO A 202 -4.44 -34.34 -26.87
N MET A 203 -5.19 -34.97 -25.94
CA MET A 203 -6.11 -34.27 -25.05
C MET A 203 -5.41 -33.42 -23.99
N GLU A 204 -4.29 -33.85 -23.39
CA GLU A 204 -3.57 -33.00 -22.43
C GLU A 204 -2.91 -31.80 -23.13
N ASN A 205 -2.35 -32.00 -24.32
CA ASN A 205 -1.79 -30.90 -25.12
C ASN A 205 -2.89 -29.96 -25.66
N SER A 206 -4.05 -30.48 -26.09
CA SER A 206 -5.17 -29.62 -26.49
C SER A 206 -5.76 -28.86 -25.30
N THR A 207 -5.91 -29.51 -24.15
CA THR A 207 -6.43 -28.90 -22.92
C THR A 207 -5.48 -27.81 -22.40
N SER A 208 -4.17 -28.05 -22.41
CA SER A 208 -3.17 -27.03 -22.02
C SER A 208 -3.11 -25.86 -23.01
N LEU A 209 -3.28 -26.10 -24.31
CA LEU A 209 -3.42 -25.05 -25.33
C LEU A 209 -4.71 -24.23 -25.15
N ASP A 210 -5.81 -24.88 -24.79
CA ASP A 210 -7.08 -24.21 -24.49
C ASP A 210 -6.99 -23.39 -23.21
N CYS A 211 -6.37 -23.91 -22.14
CA CYS A 211 -6.06 -23.14 -20.93
C CYS A 211 -5.17 -21.92 -21.23
N LEU A 212 -4.15 -22.06 -22.08
CA LEU A 212 -3.32 -20.92 -22.52
C LEU A 212 -4.12 -19.88 -23.31
N ARG A 213 -5.07 -20.32 -24.13
CA ARG A 213 -5.96 -19.43 -24.88
C ARG A 213 -6.86 -18.64 -23.92
N ASP A 214 -7.42 -19.31 -22.92
CA ASP A 214 -8.25 -18.68 -21.89
C ASP A 214 -7.47 -17.68 -21.04
N MET A 215 -6.27 -18.05 -20.59
CA MET A 215 -5.36 -17.14 -19.87
C MET A 215 -5.04 -15.90 -20.70
N LYS A 216 -4.80 -16.06 -22.01
CA LYS A 216 -4.55 -14.94 -22.93
C LYS A 216 -5.77 -14.03 -23.07
N ILE A 217 -6.98 -14.58 -23.13
CA ILE A 217 -8.23 -13.80 -23.20
C ILE A 217 -8.44 -13.03 -21.90
N LYS A 218 -8.36 -13.70 -20.75
CA LYS A 218 -8.49 -13.08 -19.41
C LYS A 218 -7.45 -11.98 -19.19
N SER A 219 -6.20 -12.21 -19.59
CA SER A 219 -5.13 -11.22 -19.50
C SER A 219 -5.43 -9.95 -20.31
N LYS A 220 -5.97 -10.09 -21.52
CA LYS A 220 -6.41 -8.95 -22.34
C LYS A 220 -7.58 -8.20 -21.71
N GLU A 221 -8.58 -8.93 -21.21
CA GLU A 221 -9.75 -8.34 -20.54
C GLU A 221 -9.34 -7.52 -19.31
N ILE A 222 -8.49 -8.07 -18.44
CA ILE A 222 -7.95 -7.37 -17.26
C ILE A 222 -7.16 -6.12 -17.69
N SER A 223 -6.32 -6.23 -18.71
CA SER A 223 -5.53 -5.10 -19.20
C SER A 223 -6.42 -3.96 -19.72
N GLN A 224 -7.52 -4.31 -20.39
CA GLN A 224 -8.49 -3.34 -20.88
C GLN A 224 -9.26 -2.68 -19.75
N GLN A 225 -9.69 -3.43 -18.73
CA GLN A 225 -10.32 -2.88 -17.53
C GLN A 225 -9.38 -1.96 -16.74
N LEU A 226 -8.10 -2.33 -16.60
CA LEU A 226 -7.07 -1.48 -15.98
C LEU A 226 -6.89 -0.17 -16.73
N SER A 227 -6.87 -0.21 -18.07
CA SER A 227 -6.78 1.00 -18.89
C SER A 227 -8.02 1.89 -18.74
N GLY A 228 -9.22 1.31 -18.65
CA GLY A 228 -10.47 2.05 -18.44
C GLY A 228 -10.48 2.73 -17.07
N THR A 229 -10.25 1.97 -16.01
CA THR A 229 -10.22 2.49 -14.62
C THR A 229 -9.12 3.54 -14.39
N PHE A 230 -7.97 3.40 -15.04
CA PHE A 230 -6.92 4.43 -14.99
C PHE A 230 -7.37 5.75 -15.62
N SER A 231 -8.11 5.67 -16.74
CA SER A 231 -8.65 6.86 -17.41
C SER A 231 -9.70 7.57 -16.54
N GLU A 232 -10.61 6.80 -15.93
CA GLU A 232 -11.61 7.33 -14.99
C GLU A 232 -10.95 7.97 -13.77
N LEU A 233 -9.92 7.33 -13.20
CA LEU A 233 -9.19 7.87 -12.05
C LEU A 233 -8.44 9.16 -12.40
N GLN A 234 -7.89 9.26 -13.61
CA GLN A 234 -7.27 10.49 -14.11
C GLN A 234 -8.29 11.62 -14.27
N GLU A 235 -9.49 11.31 -14.78
CA GLU A 235 -10.58 12.28 -14.90
C GLU A 235 -11.03 12.78 -13.51
N LEU A 236 -11.29 11.87 -12.58
CA LEU A 236 -11.64 12.20 -11.19
C LEU A 236 -10.55 13.05 -10.53
N SER A 237 -9.28 12.69 -10.70
CA SER A 237 -8.16 13.49 -10.20
C SER A 237 -8.19 14.91 -10.75
N SER A 238 -8.44 15.09 -12.06
CA SER A 238 -8.54 16.42 -12.67
C SER A 238 -9.70 17.24 -12.09
N LEU A 239 -10.83 16.58 -11.84
CA LEU A 239 -12.03 17.19 -11.28
C LEU A 239 -11.79 17.65 -9.84
N VAL A 240 -11.15 16.80 -9.02
CA VAL A 240 -10.77 17.12 -7.63
C VAL A 240 -9.75 18.25 -7.58
N CYS A 241 -8.74 18.23 -8.45
CA CYS A 241 -7.78 19.34 -8.55
C CYS A 241 -8.47 20.66 -8.89
N ARG A 242 -9.36 20.65 -9.89
CA ARG A 242 -10.14 21.83 -10.27
C ARG A 242 -11.03 22.33 -9.13
N HIS A 243 -11.72 21.42 -8.44
CA HIS A 243 -12.52 21.79 -7.27
C HIS A 243 -11.66 22.41 -6.16
N SER A 244 -10.50 21.83 -5.86
CA SER A 244 -9.57 22.36 -4.87
C SER A 244 -9.11 23.78 -5.21
N VAL A 245 -8.85 24.07 -6.49
CA VAL A 245 -8.50 25.42 -6.95
C VAL A 245 -9.66 26.39 -6.73
N TYR A 246 -10.89 26.01 -7.09
CA TYR A 246 -12.06 26.87 -6.87
C TYR A 246 -12.34 27.12 -5.38
N SER A 247 -12.22 26.10 -4.53
CA SER A 247 -12.37 26.27 -3.08
C SER A 247 -11.32 27.22 -2.51
N GLN A 248 -10.06 27.09 -2.95
CA GLN A 248 -8.99 27.98 -2.51
C GLN A 248 -9.24 29.43 -2.95
N GLN A 249 -9.63 29.63 -4.21
CA GLN A 249 -9.99 30.95 -4.73
C GLN A 249 -11.13 31.59 -3.94
N ALA A 250 -12.19 30.83 -3.63
CA ALA A 250 -13.32 31.34 -2.86
C ALA A 250 -12.91 31.81 -1.45
N MET A 251 -12.03 31.06 -0.77
CA MET A 251 -11.50 31.47 0.53
C MET A 251 -10.63 32.73 0.44
N GLU A 252 -9.81 32.85 -0.60
CA GLU A 252 -8.97 34.04 -0.82
C GLU A 252 -9.82 35.28 -1.12
N GLU A 253 -10.86 35.15 -1.95
CA GLU A 253 -11.82 36.22 -2.25
C GLU A 253 -12.58 36.67 -1.00
N GLU A 254 -13.02 35.74 -0.16
CA GLU A 254 -13.67 36.05 1.12
C GLU A 254 -12.70 36.76 2.09
N GLN A 255 -11.46 36.31 2.18
CA GLN A 255 -10.45 36.92 3.04
C GLN A 255 -10.11 38.35 2.59
N LEU A 256 -9.90 38.56 1.29
CA LEU A 256 -9.68 39.88 0.69
C LEU A 256 -10.91 40.79 0.88
N GLY A 257 -12.11 40.26 0.65
CA GLY A 257 -13.38 40.96 0.85
C GLY A 257 -13.57 41.41 2.30
N SER A 258 -13.33 40.52 3.27
CA SER A 258 -13.45 40.82 4.70
C SER A 258 -12.39 41.85 5.16
N SER A 259 -11.18 41.78 4.60
CA SER A 259 -10.10 42.73 4.88
C SER A 259 -10.43 44.11 4.33
N ARG A 260 -10.94 44.17 3.09
CA ARG A 260 -11.39 45.41 2.44
C ARG A 260 -12.57 46.05 3.17
N THR A 261 -13.53 45.25 3.67
CA THR A 261 -14.63 45.78 4.49
C THR A 261 -14.12 46.31 5.83
N ARG A 262 -13.17 45.62 6.47
CA ARG A 262 -12.52 46.12 7.69
C ARG A 262 -11.80 47.46 7.45
N GLU A 263 -11.08 47.61 6.34
CA GLU A 263 -10.43 48.88 5.99
C GLU A 263 -11.41 50.02 5.72
N LEU A 264 -12.53 49.75 5.05
CA LEU A 264 -13.51 50.78 4.67
C LEU A 264 -14.42 51.20 5.84
N PHE A 265 -14.74 50.29 6.75
CA PHE A 265 -15.73 50.52 7.81
C PHE A 265 -15.16 50.61 9.22
N CYS A 266 -13.90 50.20 9.45
CA CYS A 266 -13.19 50.48 10.70
C CYS A 266 -12.26 51.69 10.51
N LEU A 267 -12.83 52.89 10.63
CA LEU A 267 -12.07 54.14 10.77
C LEU A 267 -11.16 54.04 12.00
N LYS A 268 -9.85 54.16 11.77
CA LYS A 268 -8.85 54.34 12.84
C LYS A 268 -9.12 55.68 13.52
N HIS A 269 -9.66 55.64 14.73
CA HIS A 269 -9.65 56.74 15.68
C HIS A 269 -8.26 56.92 16.30
#